data_AF-A0AA86FV05-F1
#
_entry.id   AF-A0AA86FV05-F1
#
_cell.length_a   1.000
_cell.length_b   1.000
_cell.length_c   1.000
_cell.angle_alpha   90.00
_cell.angle_beta   90.00
_cell.angle_gamma   90.00
#
_symmetry.space_group_name_H-M   'P 1'
#
loop_
_entity.id
_entity.type
_entity.pdbx_description
1 polymer ?
#
loop_
_entity_poly.entity_id
_entity_poly.type
_entity_poly.pdbx_seq_one_letter_code
_entity_poly.pdbx_strand_id
1 'polypeptide(L)' 'MNITIRKIGNSEGIIIPKEVLDRMGLKTGDTLELREVSGNIELVPEQADLSEQLEAARRGMKKYHVALRELAK' A
#
# COMPACT_ATOMS: atom_id res chain seq x y z
N MET A 1 14.79 1.07 -17.89
CA MET A 1 14.11 -0.21 -17.58
C MET A 1 12.94 -0.31 -18.54
N ASN A 2 12.84 -1.38 -19.31
CA ASN A 2 11.81 -1.51 -20.34
C ASN A 2 10.71 -2.42 -19.79
N ILE A 3 9.46 -1.96 -19.85
CA ILE A 3 8.28 -2.74 -19.45
C ILE A 3 7.52 -3.12 -20.71
N THR A 4 7.19 -4.40 -20.85
CA THR A 4 6.41 -4.92 -21.98
C THR A 4 4.99 -5.21 -21.56
N ILE A 5 4.03 -4.86 -22.41
CA ILE A 5 2.64 -5.28 -22.26
C ILE A 5 2.53 -6.77 -22.59
N ARG A 6 1.82 -7.53 -21.76
CA ARG A 6 1.60 -8.97 -21.91
C ARG A 6 0.12 -9.30 -21.75
N LYS A 7 -0.32 -10.37 -22.41
CA LYS A 7 -1.66 -10.90 -22.25
C LYS A 7 -1.81 -11.61 -20.90
N ILE A 8 -2.81 -11.22 -20.12
CA ILE A 8 -3.23 -11.81 -18.85
C ILE A 8 -4.71 -12.17 -18.97
N GLY A 9 -4.99 -13.43 -19.32
CA GLY A 9 -6.35 -13.89 -19.57
C GLY A 9 -7.00 -13.16 -20.76
N ASN A 10 -8.09 -12.45 -20.50
CA ASN A 10 -8.83 -11.64 -21.47
C ASN A 10 -8.40 -10.16 -21.51
N SER A 11 -7.32 -9.82 -20.81
CA SER A 11 -6.84 -8.44 -20.70
C SER A 11 -5.35 -8.36 -21.00
N GLU A 12 -4.89 -7.14 -21.23
CA GLU A 12 -3.49 -6.76 -21.32
C GLU A 12 -3.02 -6.19 -19.98
N GLY A 13 -1.78 -6.49 -19.60
CA GLY A 13 -1.19 -5.96 -18.38
C GLY A 13 0.30 -5.72 -18.51
N ILE A 14 0.85 -5.04 -17.53
CA ILE A 14 2.28 -4.80 -17.39
C ILE A 14 2.84 -5.57 -16.20
N ILE A 15 4.11 -5.97 -16.28
CA ILE A 15 4.80 -6.59 -15.15
C ILE A 15 5.57 -5.50 -14.41
N ILE A 16 5.20 -5.26 -13.15
CA ILE A 16 5.91 -4.35 -12.26
C ILE A 16 7.03 -5.15 -11.56
N PRO A 17 8.30 -4.75 -11.70
CA PRO A 17 9.40 -5.42 -11.01
C PRO A 17 9.25 -5.37 -9.50
N LYS A 18 9.64 -6.46 -8.83
CA LYS A 18 9.53 -6.60 -7.37
C LYS A 18 10.19 -5.45 -6.61
N GLU A 19 11.35 -4.99 -7.06
CA GLU A 19 12.06 -3.86 -6.44
C GLU A 19 11.27 -2.53 -6.46
N VAL A 20 10.39 -2.33 -7.45
CA VAL A 20 9.52 -1.16 -7.52
C VAL A 20 8.40 -1.29 -6.49
N LEU A 21 7.78 -2.47 -6.41
CA LEU A 21 6.75 -2.77 -5.43
C LEU A 21 7.29 -2.61 -4.00
N ASP A 22 8.48 -3.14 -3.71
CA ASP A 22 9.12 -3.06 -2.40
C ASP A 22 9.40 -1.59 -2.00
N ARG A 23 9.87 -0.75 -2.93
CA ARG A 23 10.09 0.69 -2.68
C ARG A 23 8.79 1.47 -2.43
N MET A 24 7.69 1.03 -3.04
CA MET A 24 6.37 1.63 -2.87
C MET A 24 5.57 1.02 -1.71
N GLY A 25 6.10 -0.03 -1.05
CA GLY A 25 5.39 -0.76 0.00
C GLY A 25 4.16 -1.53 -0.49
N LEU A 26 4.10 -1.85 -1.79
CA LEU A 26 2.99 -2.53 -2.43
C LEU A 26 3.18 -4.05 -2.43
N LYS A 27 2.08 -4.79 -2.33
CA LYS A 27 2.05 -6.25 -2.39
C LYS A 27 0.96 -6.75 -3.34
N THR A 28 1.04 -8.03 -3.69
CA THR A 28 -0.01 -8.70 -4.45
C THR A 28 -1.34 -8.59 -3.71
N GLY A 29 -2.38 -8.11 -4.41
CA GLY A 29 -3.71 -7.90 -3.87
C GLY A 29 -4.01 -6.44 -3.50
N ASP A 30 -3.02 -5.55 -3.51
CA ASP A 30 -3.29 -4.11 -3.36
C ASP A 30 -3.93 -3.53 -4.62
N THR A 31 -4.85 -2.58 -4.44
CA THR A 31 -5.54 -1.90 -5.52
C THR A 31 -4.86 -0.58 -5.86
N LEU A 32 -4.75 -0.29 -7.15
CA LEU A 32 -4.21 0.97 -7.67
C LEU A 32 -5.27 1.62 -8.58
N GLU A 33 -5.42 2.94 -8.45
CA GLU A 33 -6.12 3.76 -9.42
C GLU A 33 -5.20 4.08 -10.61
N LEU A 34 -5.69 3.90 -11.82
CA LEU A 34 -4.99 4.28 -13.04
C LEU A 34 -5.50 5.65 -13.52
N ARG A 35 -4.59 6.60 -13.70
CA ARG A 35 -4.89 7.93 -14.25
C ARG A 35 -4.08 8.18 -15.52
N GLU A 36 -4.71 8.80 -16.50
CA GLU A 36 -4.04 9.24 -17.73
C GLU A 36 -3.79 10.76 -17.64
N VAL A 37 -2.52 11.16 -17.57
CA VAL A 37 -2.13 12.57 -17.40
C VAL A 37 -1.11 12.94 -18.47
N SER A 38 -1.52 13.81 -19.40
CA SER A 38 -0.65 14.36 -20.46
C SER A 38 0.07 13.28 -21.29
N GLY A 39 -0.61 12.17 -21.57
CA GLY A 39 -0.04 11.04 -22.32
C GLY A 39 0.82 10.08 -21.48
N ASN A 40 0.92 10.31 -20.17
CA ASN A 40 1.52 9.38 -19.21
C ASN A 40 0.44 8.60 -18.47
N ILE A 41 0.81 7.43 -17.97
CA ILE A 41 -0.01 6.64 -17.06
C ILE A 41 0.56 6.81 -15.64
N GLU A 42 -0.28 7.25 -14.72
CA GLU A 42 0.01 7.30 -13.29
C GLU A 42 -0.76 6.18 -12.58
N LEU A 43 -0.04 5.39 -11.77
CA LEU A 43 -0.63 4.38 -10.90
C LEU A 43 -0.57 4.89 -9.47
N VAL A 44 -1.73 5.22 -8.90
CA VAL A 44 -1.85 5.79 -7.56
C VAL A 44 -2.40 4.71 -6.63
N PRO A 45 -1.69 4.32 -5.56
CA PRO A 45 -2.24 3.40 -4.58
C PRO A 45 -3.56 3.91 -4.04
N GLU A 46 -4.59 3.07 -4.10
CA GLU A 46 -5.81 3.34 -3.37
C GLU A 46 -5.41 3.34 -1.90
N GLN A 47 -5.51 4.48 -1.22
CA GLN A 47 -5.11 4.58 0.18
C GLN A 47 -5.95 3.58 0.96
N ALA A 48 -5.34 2.45 1.32
CA ALA A 48 -5.87 1.57 2.34
C ALA A 48 -6.06 2.47 3.56
N ASP A 49 -7.33 2.73 3.86
CA ASP A 49 -7.81 3.61 4.89
C ASP A 49 -6.81 3.65 6.05
N LEU A 50 -6.07 4.76 6.18
CA LEU A 50 -5.14 5.01 7.31
C LEU A 50 -5.83 4.69 8.65
N SER A 51 -7.16 4.79 8.66
CA SER A 51 -8.13 4.33 9.64
C SER A 51 -7.84 2.92 10.21
N GLU A 52 -7.56 1.90 9.41
CA GLU A 52 -7.31 0.54 9.91
C GLU A 52 -5.97 0.42 10.65
N GLN A 53 -4.93 1.12 10.17
CA GLN A 53 -3.63 1.15 10.83
C GLN A 53 -3.66 2.02 12.10
N LEU A 54 -4.38 3.16 12.10
CA LEU A 54 -4.62 3.96 13.29
C LEU A 54 -5.45 3.21 14.34
N GLU A 55 -6.47 2.44 13.94
CA GLU A 55 -7.27 1.60 14.82
C GLU A 55 -6.41 0.51 15.51
N ALA A 56 -5.53 -0.16 14.75
CA ALA A 56 -4.59 -1.13 15.30
C ALA A 56 -3.58 -0.46 16.26
N ALA A 57 -3.06 0.71 15.91
CA ALA A 57 -2.17 1.50 16.77
C ALA A 57 -2.87 1.98 18.06
N ARG A 58 -4.11 2.46 17.96
CA ARG A 58 -4.95 2.86 19.12
C ARG A 58 -5.20 1.69 20.07
N ARG A 59 -5.50 0.49 19.53
CA ARG A 59 -5.66 -0.73 20.35
C ARG A 59 -4.37 -1.10 21.08
N GLY A 60 -3.22 -0.96 20.41
CA GLY A 60 -1.90 -1.13 21.03
C GLY A 60 -1.64 -0.12 22.15
N MET A 61 -1.84 1.18 21.89
CA MET A 61 -1.63 2.25 22.87
C MET A 61 -2.54 2.13 24.10
N LYS A 62 -3.79 1.67 23.92
CA LYS A 62 -4.71 1.41 25.04
C LYS A 62 -4.23 0.26 25.94
N LYS A 63 -3.50 -0.72 25.36
CA LYS A 63 -2.90 -1.85 26.10
C LYS A 63 -1.65 -1.46 26.89
N TYR A 64 -0.90 -0.43 26.45
CA TYR A 64 0.30 0.07 27.14
C TYR A 64 0.05 1.21 28.13
N HIS A 65 -1.13 1.85 28.11
CA HIS A 65 -1.45 2.96 29.02
C HIS A 65 -1.47 2.53 30.50
N VAL A 66 -1.81 1.27 30.79
CA VAL A 66 -1.80 0.74 32.17
C VAL A 66 -0.36 0.49 32.65
N ALA A 67 0.49 -0.10 31.81
CA ALA A 67 1.87 -0.44 32.17
C ALA A 67 2.77 0.80 32.34
N LEU A 68 2.57 1.85 31.53
CA LEU A 68 3.32 3.11 31.67
C LEU A 68 2.89 3.94 32.88
N ARG A 69 1.65 3.78 33.36
CA ARG A 69 1.14 4.47 34.55
C ARG A 69 1.65 3.84 35.85
N GLU A 70 1.89 2.53 35.86
CA GLU A 70 2.50 1.81 36.99
C GLU A 70 4.01 2.05 37.11
N LEU A 71 4.73 2.31 36.01
CA LEU A 71 6.16 2.67 36.05
C LEU A 71 6.45 4.13 36.43
N ALA A 72 5.44 4.99 36.44
CA ALA A 72 5.57 6.40 36.79
C ALA A 72 5.26 6.69 38.27
N LYS A 73 5.18 5.65 39.11
CA LYS A 73 4.94 5.75 40.55
C LYS A 73 6.21 5.40 41.35
#